data_AF-A0A851M5N4-F1
#
_entry.id   AF-A0A851M5N4-F1
#
_cell.length_a   1.000
_cell.length_b   1.000
_cell.length_c   1.000
_cell.angle_alpha   90.00
_cell.angle_beta   90.00
_cell.angle_gamma   90.00
#
_symmetry.space_group_name_H-M   'P 1'
#
loop_
_entity.id
_entity.type
_entity.pdbx_description
1 polymer ?
#
loop_
_entity_poly.entity_id
_entity_poly.type
_entity_poly.pdbx_seq_one_letter_code
_entity_poly.pdbx_strand_id
1 'polypeptide(L)'
;GPGTPERAFQGFPTNASAYMTLNTTLLNYPCPASPGDITVLRVGSETSCAKDESRPTCNGPLPGPGPYRVKFLALEGSEPVAETAWSKPITLRTAQSSDRIPTTDGRHSAGMIALTSILSILFAILLAGLVAMLVFWGSDACGGSSTFSKPEAVTVQRYNTH
;
A
#
# COMPACT_ATOMS: atom_id res chain seq x y z
N GLY A 1 -23.83 -17.16 31.04
CA GLY A 1 -24.33 -17.87 29.85
C GLY A 1 -23.43 -17.58 28.66
N PRO A 2 -23.71 -18.10 27.45
CA PRO A 2 -23.08 -17.59 26.24
C PRO A 2 -23.33 -16.08 26.10
N GLY A 3 -22.30 -15.31 25.75
CA GLY A 3 -22.42 -13.86 25.57
C GLY A 3 -22.55 -13.01 26.85
N THR A 4 -22.29 -13.58 28.03
CA THR A 4 -22.20 -12.79 29.28
C THR A 4 -20.81 -12.21 29.50
N PRO A 5 -20.64 -11.17 30.34
CA PRO A 5 -19.35 -10.54 30.60
C PRO A 5 -18.27 -11.52 31.09
N GLU A 6 -18.63 -12.55 31.85
CA GLU A 6 -17.68 -13.56 32.35
C GLU A 6 -17.10 -14.44 31.22
N ARG A 7 -17.78 -14.49 30.07
CA ARG A 7 -17.33 -15.21 28.87
C ARG A 7 -17.08 -14.26 27.70
N ALA A 8 -16.67 -13.03 28.01
CA ALA A 8 -16.33 -12.04 27.01
C ALA A 8 -15.06 -12.41 26.23
N PHE A 9 -15.00 -12.02 24.95
CA PHE A 9 -13.80 -12.17 24.11
C PHE A 9 -12.55 -11.58 24.77
N GLN A 10 -12.66 -10.42 25.43
CA GLN A 10 -11.53 -9.71 26.04
C GLN A 10 -10.88 -10.51 27.18
N GLY A 11 -11.63 -11.39 27.83
CA GLY A 11 -11.11 -12.31 28.84
C GLY A 11 -10.49 -13.58 28.25
N PHE A 12 -10.66 -13.85 26.94
CA PHE A 12 -10.13 -15.06 26.32
C PHE A 12 -8.66 -14.87 25.91
N PRO A 13 -7.76 -15.84 26.19
CA PRO A 13 -7.99 -17.15 26.80
C PRO A 13 -7.63 -17.19 28.29
N THR A 14 -7.31 -16.05 28.90
CA THR A 14 -6.71 -15.96 30.24
C THR A 14 -7.74 -16.17 31.34
N ASN A 15 -8.81 -15.38 31.32
CA ASN A 15 -9.87 -15.36 32.33
C ASN A 15 -11.10 -16.15 31.88
N ALA A 16 -11.30 -16.30 30.57
CA ALA A 16 -12.37 -17.07 29.96
C ALA A 16 -11.80 -18.21 29.12
N SER A 17 -12.25 -19.44 29.36
CA SER A 17 -11.82 -20.63 28.61
C SER A 17 -12.52 -20.79 27.25
N ALA A 18 -13.66 -20.11 27.08
CA ALA A 18 -14.41 -20.03 25.84
C ALA A 18 -15.29 -18.78 25.86
N TYR A 19 -15.56 -18.24 24.68
CA TYR A 19 -16.43 -17.10 24.46
C TYR A 19 -17.42 -17.41 23.34
N MET A 20 -18.56 -16.75 23.35
CA MET A 20 -19.48 -16.81 22.21
C MET A 20 -19.04 -15.76 21.19
N THR A 21 -19.02 -16.13 19.93
CA THR A 21 -18.60 -15.24 18.86
C THR A 21 -19.44 -15.44 17.63
N LEU A 22 -19.55 -14.37 16.83
CA LEU A 22 -20.22 -14.36 15.54
C LEU A 22 -21.68 -14.86 15.61
N ASN A 23 -22.58 -13.97 16.05
CA ASN A 23 -24.02 -14.23 15.95
C ASN A 23 -24.46 -14.16 14.48
N THR A 24 -25.09 -15.20 13.97
CA THR A 24 -25.57 -15.25 12.59
C THR A 24 -26.82 -16.11 12.46
N THR A 25 -27.53 -15.93 11.35
CA THR A 25 -28.70 -16.73 11.00
C THR A 25 -28.40 -17.61 9.80
N LEU A 26 -29.23 -18.64 9.61
CA LEU A 26 -29.11 -19.58 8.50
C LEU A 26 -29.21 -18.89 7.13
N LEU A 27 -29.86 -17.73 7.05
CA LEU A 27 -29.97 -16.92 5.82
C LEU A 27 -28.64 -16.33 5.37
N ASN A 28 -27.72 -16.02 6.30
CA ASN A 28 -26.40 -15.47 5.98
C ASN A 28 -25.41 -16.55 5.57
N TYR A 29 -25.71 -17.82 5.86
CA TYR A 29 -24.86 -18.98 5.58
C TYR A 29 -25.72 -20.13 5.05
N PRO A 30 -26.30 -20.00 3.85
CA PRO A 30 -27.11 -21.05 3.27
C PRO A 30 -26.27 -22.31 3.02
N CYS A 31 -26.97 -23.44 2.97
CA CYS A 31 -26.37 -24.70 2.55
C CYS A 31 -25.79 -24.55 1.14
N PRO A 32 -24.62 -25.14 0.85
CA PRO A 32 -24.04 -25.09 -0.48
C PRO A 32 -25.00 -25.66 -1.54
N ALA A 33 -25.10 -24.98 -2.69
CA ALA A 33 -26.03 -25.38 -3.74
C ALA A 33 -25.55 -26.61 -4.52
N SER A 34 -24.23 -26.76 -4.67
CA SER A 34 -23.62 -27.87 -5.41
C SER A 34 -22.75 -28.75 -4.50
N PRO A 35 -22.67 -30.06 -4.76
CA PRO A 35 -21.71 -30.93 -4.11
C PRO A 35 -20.28 -30.43 -4.37
N GLY A 36 -19.54 -30.10 -3.31
CA GLY A 36 -18.15 -29.61 -3.39
C GLY A 36 -18.00 -28.12 -3.05
N ASP A 37 -19.09 -27.35 -3.04
CA ASP A 37 -19.07 -25.97 -2.55
C ASP A 37 -18.91 -25.94 -1.03
N ILE A 38 -18.13 -24.99 -0.52
CA ILE A 38 -17.86 -24.84 0.93
C ILE A 38 -18.37 -23.48 1.41
N THR A 39 -19.28 -23.51 2.36
CA THR A 39 -19.67 -22.32 3.12
C THR A 39 -18.68 -22.09 4.26
N VAL A 40 -17.99 -20.95 4.27
CA VAL A 40 -16.95 -20.63 5.25
C VAL A 40 -17.45 -19.59 6.25
N LEU A 41 -17.31 -19.90 7.53
CA LEU A 41 -17.59 -18.99 8.63
C LEU A 41 -16.25 -18.46 9.19
N ARG A 42 -16.02 -17.15 9.06
CA ARG A 42 -14.75 -16.54 9.46
C ARG A 42 -14.79 -16.03 10.90
N VAL A 43 -14.03 -16.68 11.76
CA VAL A 43 -13.81 -16.24 13.14
C VAL A 43 -12.57 -15.35 13.23
N GLY A 44 -12.61 -14.33 14.08
CA GLY A 44 -11.51 -13.45 14.41
C GLY A 44 -11.25 -12.30 13.42
N SER A 45 -12.28 -11.79 12.76
CA SER A 45 -12.15 -10.74 11.75
C SER A 45 -12.47 -9.31 12.22
N GLU A 46 -13.06 -9.13 13.40
CA GLU A 46 -13.51 -7.83 13.90
C GLU A 46 -12.48 -7.17 14.82
N THR A 47 -11.54 -6.42 14.25
CA THR A 47 -10.53 -5.69 15.04
C THR A 47 -11.11 -4.54 15.85
N SER A 48 -12.22 -3.94 15.40
CA SER A 48 -12.82 -2.74 16.00
C SER A 48 -13.41 -2.97 17.39
N CYS A 49 -13.96 -4.15 17.67
CA CYS A 49 -14.54 -4.48 18.97
C CYS A 49 -13.56 -5.15 19.94
N ALA A 50 -12.30 -5.38 19.53
CA ALA A 50 -11.36 -6.18 20.31
C ALA A 50 -11.10 -5.63 21.73
N LYS A 51 -11.30 -4.32 21.94
CA LYS A 51 -11.15 -3.64 23.24
C LYS A 51 -12.48 -3.15 23.84
N ASP A 52 -13.60 -3.42 23.17
CA ASP A 52 -14.92 -2.94 23.58
C ASP A 52 -15.59 -3.96 24.51
N GLU A 53 -15.45 -3.73 25.82
CA GLU A 53 -16.03 -4.60 26.86
C GLU A 53 -17.57 -4.58 26.89
N SER A 54 -18.20 -3.59 26.26
CA SER A 54 -19.68 -3.57 26.13
C SER A 54 -20.19 -4.62 25.14
N ARG A 55 -19.28 -5.20 24.33
CA ARG A 55 -19.57 -6.21 23.30
C ARG A 55 -18.86 -7.54 23.62
N PRO A 56 -19.36 -8.32 24.60
CA PRO A 56 -18.72 -9.56 25.05
C PRO A 56 -18.65 -10.63 23.96
N THR A 57 -19.53 -10.57 22.95
CA THR A 57 -19.61 -11.53 21.83
C THR A 57 -18.75 -11.15 20.61
N CYS A 58 -17.81 -10.22 20.77
CA CYS A 58 -16.93 -9.73 19.71
C CYS A 58 -16.28 -10.87 18.91
N ASN A 59 -16.25 -10.74 17.58
CA ASN A 59 -15.50 -11.63 16.69
C ASN A 59 -14.04 -11.16 16.52
N GLY A 60 -13.40 -10.88 17.65
CA GLY A 60 -12.08 -10.25 17.71
C GLY A 60 -10.94 -11.20 17.31
N PRO A 61 -9.79 -10.66 16.87
CA PRO A 61 -8.66 -11.45 16.42
C PRO A 61 -8.19 -12.45 17.47
N LEU A 62 -7.98 -13.70 17.05
CA LEU A 62 -7.47 -14.74 17.95
C LEU A 62 -6.02 -14.43 18.37
N PRO A 63 -5.66 -14.64 19.65
CA PRO A 63 -4.41 -14.15 20.24
C PRO A 63 -3.14 -14.89 19.78
N GLY A 64 -3.27 -15.99 19.04
CA GLY A 64 -2.15 -16.79 18.57
C GLY A 64 -2.58 -17.88 17.60
N PRO A 65 -1.70 -18.86 17.30
CA PRO A 65 -2.00 -19.93 16.36
C PRO A 65 -2.90 -21.04 16.92
N GLY A 66 -3.21 -21.04 18.22
CA GLY A 66 -4.01 -22.07 18.88
C GLY A 66 -3.16 -23.15 19.58
N PRO A 67 -3.71 -24.36 19.80
CA PRO A 67 -4.89 -24.93 19.15
C PRO A 67 -6.23 -24.38 19.66
N TYR A 68 -7.17 -24.18 18.74
CA TYR A 68 -8.55 -23.78 19.03
C TYR A 68 -9.54 -24.91 18.75
N ARG A 69 -10.72 -24.83 19.37
CA ARG A 69 -11.88 -25.67 19.05
C ARG A 69 -13.10 -24.78 18.90
N VAL A 70 -14.01 -25.18 18.03
CA VAL A 70 -15.28 -24.48 17.80
C VAL A 70 -16.44 -25.44 17.95
N LYS A 71 -17.59 -24.93 18.36
CA LYS A 71 -18.88 -25.61 18.26
C LYS A 71 -19.95 -24.60 17.89
N PHE A 72 -21.06 -25.08 17.34
CA PHE A 72 -22.20 -24.24 17.03
C PHE A 72 -23.23 -24.36 18.15
N LEU A 73 -23.85 -23.23 18.48
CA LEU A 73 -24.98 -23.13 19.39
C LEU A 73 -26.16 -22.58 18.59
N ALA A 74 -27.30 -23.25 18.68
CA ALA A 74 -28.58 -22.69 18.24
C ALA A 74 -29.24 -22.03 19.44
N LEU A 75 -29.68 -20.79 19.27
CA LEU A 75 -30.30 -19.98 20.31
C LEU A 75 -31.74 -19.66 19.94
N GLU A 76 -32.64 -19.70 20.92
CA GLU A 76 -33.96 -19.07 20.86
C GLU A 76 -33.91 -17.83 21.74
N GLY A 77 -33.79 -16.66 21.11
CA GLY A 77 -33.40 -15.43 21.82
C GLY A 77 -31.99 -15.54 22.38
N SER A 78 -31.86 -15.53 23.71
CA SER A 78 -30.59 -15.71 24.41
C SER A 78 -30.39 -17.12 24.97
N GLU A 79 -31.40 -17.98 24.87
CA GLU A 79 -31.38 -19.32 25.48
C GLU A 79 -30.87 -20.38 24.50
N PRO A 80 -29.86 -21.18 24.86
CA PRO A 80 -29.39 -22.28 24.02
C PRO A 80 -30.43 -23.40 23.93
N VAL A 81 -30.83 -23.75 22.71
CA VAL A 81 -31.80 -24.82 22.45
C VAL A 81 -31.16 -26.04 21.80
N ALA A 82 -30.00 -25.90 21.16
CA ALA A 82 -29.21 -27.02 20.65
C ALA A 82 -27.73 -26.66 20.54
N GLU A 83 -26.87 -27.68 20.55
CA GLU A 83 -25.43 -27.51 20.34
C GLU A 83 -24.80 -28.67 19.59
N THR A 84 -23.71 -28.40 18.88
CA THR A 84 -22.85 -29.45 18.32
C THR A 84 -21.79 -29.88 19.32
N ALA A 85 -21.21 -31.06 19.11
CA ALA A 85 -19.94 -31.39 19.73
C ALA A 85 -18.84 -30.38 19.32
N TRP A 86 -17.81 -30.27 20.16
CA TRP A 86 -16.61 -29.52 19.81
C TRP A 86 -15.90 -30.14 18.61
N SER A 87 -15.38 -29.28 17.73
CA SER A 87 -14.53 -29.69 16.63
C SER A 87 -13.26 -30.38 17.10
N LYS A 88 -12.59 -31.07 16.17
CA LYS A 88 -11.17 -31.41 16.35
C LYS A 88 -10.35 -30.12 16.56
N PRO A 89 -9.19 -30.19 17.25
CA PRO A 89 -8.29 -29.04 17.37
C PRO A 89 -7.91 -28.45 16.02
N ILE A 90 -7.92 -27.12 15.93
CA ILE A 90 -7.61 -26.34 14.74
C ILE A 90 -6.39 -25.46 15.07
N THR A 91 -5.37 -25.51 14.23
CA THR A 91 -4.21 -24.62 14.30
C THR A 91 -4.31 -23.59 13.19
N LEU A 92 -4.21 -22.30 13.55
CA LEU A 92 -4.24 -21.21 12.58
C LEU A 92 -2.89 -21.09 11.87
N ARG A 93 -2.94 -20.61 10.64
CA ARG A 93 -1.74 -20.21 9.91
C ARG A 93 -1.19 -18.92 10.53
N THR A 94 0.05 -18.97 10.99
CA THR A 94 0.77 -17.76 11.42
C THR A 94 1.27 -17.02 10.18
N ALA A 95 1.03 -15.71 10.12
CA ALA A 95 1.72 -14.87 9.15
C ALA A 95 3.23 -14.93 9.41
N GLN A 96 4.03 -15.03 8.35
CA GLN A 96 5.48 -14.92 8.50
C GLN A 96 5.81 -13.53 9.05
N SER A 97 6.67 -13.46 10.07
CA SER A 97 7.13 -12.18 10.61
C SER A 97 7.79 -11.39 9.48
N SER A 98 7.46 -10.09 9.37
CA SER A 98 8.07 -9.22 8.37
C SER A 98 9.61 -9.24 8.46
N ASP A 99 10.15 -9.44 9.67
CA ASP A 99 11.59 -9.55 9.93
C ASP A 99 12.25 -10.80 9.30
N ARG A 100 11.46 -11.77 8.86
CA ARG A 100 11.92 -12.98 8.14
C ARG A 100 11.66 -12.91 6.64
N ILE A 101 10.93 -11.88 6.18
CA ILE A 101 10.96 -11.54 4.77
C ILE A 101 12.33 -10.90 4.59
N PRO A 102 13.27 -11.51 3.85
CA PRO A 102 14.47 -10.78 3.51
C PRO A 102 14.00 -9.49 2.84
N THR A 103 14.18 -8.35 3.51
CA THR A 103 14.18 -7.08 2.82
C THR A 103 15.28 -7.27 1.81
N THR A 104 14.90 -7.47 0.55
CA THR A 104 15.86 -7.33 -0.53
C THR A 104 16.12 -5.83 -0.62
N ASP A 105 16.85 -5.31 0.36
CA ASP A 105 17.50 -4.01 0.34
C ASP A 105 18.62 -4.15 -0.69
N GLY A 106 18.24 -4.08 -1.96
CA GLY A 106 19.18 -4.36 -3.04
C GLY A 106 18.60 -4.38 -4.43
N ARG A 107 17.38 -3.88 -4.64
CA ARG A 107 16.86 -3.68 -6.00
C ARG A 107 16.03 -2.42 -6.07
N HIS A 108 16.67 -1.27 -5.87
CA HIS A 108 16.31 -0.14 -6.73
C HIS A 108 16.45 -0.65 -8.15
N SER A 109 15.31 -1.03 -8.73
CA SER A 109 15.19 -1.72 -10.00
C SER A 109 16.11 -1.04 -11.00
N ALA A 110 16.97 -1.81 -11.69
CA ALA A 110 17.78 -1.28 -12.77
C ALA A 110 16.96 -0.41 -13.75
N GLY A 111 15.65 -0.67 -13.88
CA GLY A 111 14.72 0.17 -14.62
C GLY A 111 14.55 1.58 -14.05
N MET A 112 14.49 1.78 -12.73
CA MET A 112 14.41 3.11 -12.12
C MET A 112 15.69 3.91 -12.36
N ILE A 113 16.86 3.27 -12.23
CA ILE A 113 18.16 3.90 -12.52
C ILE A 113 18.29 4.24 -14.01
N ALA A 114 17.88 3.33 -14.90
CA ALA A 114 17.88 3.57 -16.33
C ALA A 114 16.95 4.73 -16.70
N LEU A 115 15.73 4.78 -16.14
CA LEU A 115 14.76 5.84 -16.41
C LEU A 115 15.23 7.20 -15.91
N THR A 116 15.79 7.30 -14.71
CA THR A 116 16.32 8.57 -14.19
C THR A 116 17.53 9.04 -15.00
N SER A 117 18.41 8.13 -15.41
CA SER A 117 19.55 8.43 -16.28
C SER A 117 19.10 8.94 -17.65
N ILE A 118 18.17 8.25 -18.32
CA ILE A 118 17.63 8.67 -19.63
C ILE A 118 16.96 10.04 -19.51
N LEU A 119 16.09 10.23 -18.52
CA LEU A 119 15.37 11.49 -18.32
C LEU A 119 16.34 12.64 -18.04
N SER A 120 17.38 12.41 -17.24
CA SER A 120 18.42 13.39 -16.94
C SER A 120 19.20 13.80 -18.19
N ILE A 121 19.61 12.84 -19.04
CA ILE A 121 20.33 13.10 -20.29
C ILE A 121 19.45 13.88 -21.27
N LEU A 122 18.20 13.46 -21.48
CA LEU A 122 17.28 14.14 -22.39
C LEU A 122 17.01 15.58 -21.94
N PHE A 123 16.84 15.80 -20.63
CA PHE A 123 16.64 17.13 -20.06
C PHE A 123 17.86 18.03 -20.28
N ALA A 124 19.08 17.51 -20.07
CA ALA A 124 20.31 18.27 -20.33
C ALA A 124 20.45 18.66 -21.81
N ILE A 125 20.12 17.76 -22.75
CA ILE A 125 20.13 18.04 -24.19
C ILE A 125 19.10 19.13 -24.54
N LEU A 126 17.89 19.04 -23.99
CA LEU A 126 16.84 20.06 -24.20
C LEU A 126 17.29 21.44 -23.70
N LEU A 127 17.90 21.51 -22.51
CA LEU A 127 18.43 22.76 -21.96
C LEU A 127 19.57 23.32 -22.81
N ALA A 128 20.51 22.48 -23.25
CA ALA A 128 21.60 22.91 -24.12
C ALA A 128 21.08 23.46 -25.45
N GLY A 129 20.08 22.80 -26.06
CA GLY A 129 19.41 23.26 -27.26
C GLY A 129 18.68 24.58 -27.05
N LEU A 130 17.95 24.73 -25.93
CA LEU A 130 17.29 26.00 -25.58
C LEU A 130 18.30 27.14 -25.44
N VAL A 131 19.40 26.91 -24.72
CA VAL A 131 20.47 27.91 -24.54
C VAL A 131 21.10 28.26 -25.89
N ALA A 132 21.41 27.28 -26.73
CA ALA A 132 21.94 27.53 -28.06
C ALA A 132 20.97 28.38 -28.89
N MET A 133 19.68 28.03 -28.92
CA MET A 133 18.65 28.80 -29.63
C MET A 133 18.56 30.24 -29.10
N LEU A 134 18.61 30.45 -27.79
CA LEU A 134 18.60 31.80 -27.21
C LEU A 134 19.85 32.60 -27.58
N VAL A 135 21.01 31.97 -27.62
CA VAL A 135 22.27 32.62 -28.02
C VAL A 135 22.27 32.95 -29.51
N PHE A 136 21.88 32.00 -30.38
CA PHE A 136 21.82 32.21 -31.83
C PHE A 136 20.73 33.22 -32.20
N TRP A 137 19.52 33.12 -31.62
CA TRP A 137 18.48 34.12 -31.81
C TRP A 137 18.93 35.50 -31.30
N GLY A 138 19.51 35.56 -30.10
CA GLY A 138 20.03 36.81 -29.54
C GLY A 138 21.13 37.42 -30.41
N SER A 139 21.94 36.58 -31.06
CA SER A 139 22.97 37.02 -32.01
C SER A 139 22.37 37.52 -33.32
N ASP A 140 21.31 36.90 -33.85
CA ASP A 140 20.61 37.37 -35.04
C ASP A 140 19.80 38.65 -34.79
N ALA A 141 19.22 38.80 -33.59
CA ALA A 141 18.51 39.99 -33.16
C ALA A 141 19.46 41.18 -32.88
N CYS A 142 20.72 40.93 -32.52
CA CYS A 142 21.75 41.96 -32.34
C CYS A 142 22.72 42.11 -33.53
N GLY A 143 22.71 41.21 -34.52
CA GLY A 143 23.54 41.27 -35.73
C GLY A 143 22.95 42.12 -36.86
N GLY A 144 21.70 42.55 -36.72
CA GLY A 144 21.00 43.42 -37.67
C GLY A 144 21.27 44.92 -37.49
N SER A 145 22.51 45.36 -37.30
CA SER A 145 22.94 46.73 -37.65
C SER A 145 24.45 46.92 -37.51
N SER A 146 25.18 46.83 -38.62
CA SER A 146 26.39 47.65 -38.84
C SER A 146 26.81 47.57 -40.31
N THR A 147 26.18 48.39 -41.15
CA THR A 147 26.87 48.94 -42.31
C THR A 147 28.01 49.82 -41.79
N PHE A 148 29.19 49.22 -41.54
CA PHE A 148 30.41 49.96 -41.30
C PHE A 148 31.12 50.17 -42.65
N SER A 149 31.02 51.40 -43.14
CA SER A 149 31.73 51.89 -44.32
C SER A 149 33.23 51.59 -44.21
N LYS A 150 33.76 50.97 -45.27
CA LYS A 150 35.19 50.88 -45.54
C LYS A 150 35.84 52.27 -45.35
N PRO A 151 36.88 52.44 -44.51
CA PRO A 151 37.60 53.70 -44.50
C PRO A 151 38.34 53.83 -45.83
N GLU A 152 38.06 54.93 -46.52
CA GLU A 152 38.78 55.37 -47.70
C GLU A 152 40.26 55.55 -47.34
N ALA A 153 41.15 54.90 -48.09
CA ALA A 153 42.58 55.03 -47.90
C ALA A 153 42.99 56.46 -48.27
N VAL A 154 43.32 57.27 -47.26
CA VAL A 154 43.88 58.61 -47.45
C VAL A 154 45.25 58.46 -48.12
N THR A 155 45.33 58.80 -49.40
CA THR A 155 46.61 58.96 -50.12
C THR A 155 47.32 60.21 -49.62
N VAL A 156 48.46 60.01 -48.95
CA VAL A 156 49.34 61.10 -48.50
C VAL A 156 50.06 61.69 -49.72
N GLN A 157 49.68 62.91 -50.10
CA GLN A 157 50.37 63.68 -51.13
C GLN A 157 51.62 64.34 -50.53
N ARG A 158 52.81 63.90 -50.95
CA ARG A 158 54.09 64.55 -50.58
C ARG A 158 54.30 65.81 -51.41
N TYR A 159 54.48 66.94 -50.74
CA TYR A 159 54.93 68.19 -51.36
C TYR A 159 56.46 68.27 -51.24
N ASN A 160 57.16 68.46 -52.36
CA ASN A 160 58.59 68.79 -52.38
C ASN A 160 58.72 70.32 -52.32
N THR A 161 59.54 70.83 -51.42
CA THR A 161 60.00 72.22 -51.42
C THR A 161 61.25 72.33 -52.31
N HIS A 162 61.23 73.28 -53.24
CA HIS A 162 62.35 73.71 -54.07
C HIS A 162 63.22 74.72 -53.32
#